data_AF-A0A7C4YGD1-F1
#
_entry.id   AF-A0A7C4YGD1-F1
#
_cell.length_a   1.000
_cell.length_b   1.000
_cell.length_c   1.000
_cell.angle_alpha   90.00
_cell.angle_beta   90.00
_cell.angle_gamma   90.00
#
_symmetry.space_group_name_H-M   'P 1'
#
loop_
_entity.id
_entity.type
_entity.pdbx_description
1 polymer ?
#
loop_
_entity_poly.entity_id
_entity_poly.type
_entity_poly.pdbx_seq_one_letter_code
_entity_poly.pdbx_strand_id
1 'polypeptide(L)'
;MNIEKKIEINRDLLVQIAKIGRKNSVIPSLQNLFPFEHYFDEKGNLKREELDKIDGLWTRREILTRYLLVSSVLDQGPDLEGVRQLLKEVVNSLYEKEIRIFHKPLDFFKEIGISIDEIIRKHASIKKIRAEDWAKENKSNPNKYNLFTDRTNQVLGYAVYRWGTPLCVPYLLEKDFQKNRNELIEPLVEYIESWDSAEIMSQQIKDNERYGLGKAIGDKAGHLFAKFYIHTFGLAKRNDESFGPLSYELPFDSNAGRVLFRTGFLFNCAELSDYEKWDVIQKGRGKGGKDYIRVTNIRGRKSNELSKSLEFMNSYETICIEYLKVRKRKPSTVEIQRIPNTLLLDTQYGIGDLDDGLIYIGTNYCYNHDKPKCKECPIKSFCIAYNKKDLISRFRT
;
A
#
# COMPACT_ATOMS: atom_id res chain seq x y z
N MET A 1 26.12 -15.68 -13.77
CA MET A 1 26.38 -14.26 -13.50
C MET A 1 26.89 -14.14 -12.07
N ASN A 2 28.02 -13.45 -11.85
CA ASN A 2 28.55 -13.22 -10.50
C ASN A 2 27.53 -12.45 -9.64
N ILE A 3 27.52 -12.70 -8.33
CA ILE A 3 26.60 -12.11 -7.34
C ILE A 3 26.65 -10.58 -7.35
N GLU A 4 27.84 -9.98 -7.42
CA GLU A 4 27.98 -8.52 -7.43
C GLU A 4 27.34 -7.89 -8.65
N LYS A 5 27.46 -8.53 -9.82
CA LYS A 5 26.77 -8.10 -11.04
C LYS A 5 25.24 -8.26 -10.92
N LYS A 6 24.74 -9.27 -10.19
CA LYS A 6 23.28 -9.40 -9.92
C LYS A 6 22.81 -8.24 -9.03
N ILE A 7 23.58 -7.88 -8.00
CA ILE A 7 23.29 -6.79 -7.07
C ILE A 7 23.27 -5.46 -7.81
N GLU A 8 24.30 -5.16 -8.61
CA GLU A 8 24.42 -3.93 -9.41
C GLU A 8 23.23 -3.76 -10.37
N ILE A 9 22.92 -4.79 -11.18
CA ILE A 9 21.79 -4.76 -12.12
C ILE A 9 20.46 -4.52 -11.38
N ASN A 10 20.26 -5.19 -10.24
CA ASN A 10 19.05 -5.01 -9.45
C ASN A 10 18.99 -3.59 -8.85
N ARG A 11 20.10 -3.05 -8.37
CA ARG A 11 20.18 -1.68 -7.83
C ARG A 11 19.81 -0.66 -8.90
N ASP A 12 20.42 -0.74 -10.07
CA ASP A 12 20.14 0.17 -11.20
C ASP A 12 18.68 0.10 -11.64
N LEU A 13 18.12 -1.11 -11.71
CA LEU A 13 16.71 -1.32 -12.01
C LEU A 13 15.81 -0.63 -10.98
N LEU A 14 16.04 -0.84 -9.68
CA LEU A 14 15.21 -0.25 -8.63
C LEU A 14 15.34 1.27 -8.60
N VAL A 15 16.55 1.81 -8.77
CA VAL A 15 16.79 3.26 -8.88
C VAL A 15 16.04 3.85 -10.07
N GLN A 16 16.06 3.20 -11.22
CA GLN A 16 15.33 3.68 -12.40
C GLN A 16 13.80 3.62 -12.18
N ILE A 17 13.28 2.58 -11.54
CA ILE A 17 11.86 2.50 -11.20
C ILE A 17 11.49 3.59 -10.20
N ALA A 18 12.28 3.79 -9.14
CA ALA A 18 12.03 4.82 -8.14
C ALA A 18 12.08 6.23 -8.73
N LYS A 19 13.00 6.49 -9.67
CA LYS A 19 13.06 7.74 -10.43
C LYS A 19 11.79 7.99 -11.26
N ILE A 20 11.21 6.93 -11.83
CA ILE A 20 9.93 7.02 -12.54
C ILE A 20 8.80 7.31 -11.54
N GLY A 21 8.78 6.63 -10.39
CA GLY A 21 7.78 6.82 -9.36
C GLY A 21 7.77 8.23 -8.80
N ARG A 22 8.93 8.79 -8.45
CA ARG A 22 9.04 10.19 -7.99
C ARG A 22 8.42 11.22 -8.94
N LYS A 23 8.47 10.95 -10.25
CA LYS A 23 7.91 11.83 -11.30
C LYS A 23 6.43 11.59 -11.55
N ASN A 24 5.89 10.44 -11.15
CA ASN A 24 4.54 9.99 -11.44
C ASN A 24 3.83 9.56 -10.15
N SER A 25 4.14 10.21 -9.02
CA SER A 25 3.54 9.89 -7.74
C SER A 25 2.04 10.20 -7.82
N VAL A 26 1.23 9.18 -7.52
CA VAL A 26 -0.23 9.33 -7.53
C VAL A 26 -0.67 9.65 -6.13
N ILE A 27 -0.72 10.94 -5.81
CA ILE A 27 -1.30 11.42 -4.56
C ILE A 27 -2.83 11.32 -4.69
N PRO A 28 -3.52 10.58 -3.79
CA PRO A 28 -4.98 10.63 -3.75
C PRO A 28 -5.44 12.08 -3.63
N SER A 29 -6.36 12.51 -4.50
CA SER A 29 -6.82 13.91 -4.53
C SER A 29 -7.71 14.22 -3.32
N LEU A 30 -7.06 14.50 -2.18
CA LEU A 30 -7.74 14.80 -0.92
C LEU A 30 -8.31 16.22 -0.88
N GLN A 31 -7.79 17.13 -1.70
CA GLN A 31 -8.32 18.50 -1.84
C GLN A 31 -9.81 18.53 -2.23
N ASN A 32 -10.29 17.48 -2.89
CA ASN A 32 -11.68 17.36 -3.31
C ASN A 32 -12.58 16.69 -2.25
N LEU A 33 -12.04 16.41 -1.06
CA LEU A 33 -12.80 15.95 0.08
C LEU A 33 -13.25 17.17 0.87
N PHE A 34 -14.55 17.31 1.05
CA PHE A 34 -15.16 18.38 1.84
C PHE A 34 -14.46 18.64 3.19
N PRO A 35 -14.12 17.61 4.01
CA PRO A 35 -13.43 17.87 5.27
C PRO A 35 -11.99 18.37 5.16
N PHE A 36 -11.34 18.27 3.99
CA PHE A 36 -9.90 18.54 3.86
C PHE A 36 -9.57 19.63 2.86
N GLU A 37 -10.54 20.19 2.14
CA GLU A 37 -10.30 21.22 1.12
C GLU A 37 -9.40 22.35 1.66
N HIS A 38 -9.67 22.84 2.86
CA HIS A 38 -8.90 23.89 3.52
C HIS A 38 -7.50 23.48 3.97
N TYR A 39 -7.18 22.18 3.99
CA TYR A 39 -5.85 21.65 4.35
C TYR A 39 -4.85 21.79 3.19
N PHE A 40 -5.33 22.05 1.98
CA PHE A 40 -4.50 22.16 0.78
C PHE A 40 -4.45 23.62 0.29
N ASP A 41 -3.36 23.99 -0.38
CA ASP A 41 -3.23 25.26 -1.09
C ASP A 41 -3.95 25.22 -2.46
N GLU A 42 -4.00 26.35 -3.16
CA GLU A 42 -4.63 26.46 -4.50
C GLU A 42 -3.96 25.58 -5.56
N LYS A 43 -2.72 25.12 -5.31
CA LYS A 43 -1.96 24.22 -6.19
C LYS A 43 -2.18 22.75 -5.82
N GLY A 44 -2.96 22.45 -4.78
CA GLY A 44 -3.23 21.11 -4.30
C GLY A 44 -2.14 20.52 -3.40
N ASN A 45 -1.20 21.34 -2.93
CA ASN A 45 -0.19 20.92 -1.97
C ASN A 45 -0.74 20.97 -0.54
N LEU A 46 -0.43 19.96 0.25
CA LEU A 46 -0.76 19.94 1.67
C LEU A 46 -0.01 21.07 2.39
N LYS A 47 -0.74 21.90 3.15
CA LYS A 47 -0.19 22.97 4.00
C LYS A 47 0.46 22.35 5.25
N ARG A 48 1.69 21.89 5.11
CA ARG A 48 2.42 21.12 6.14
C ARG A 48 2.57 21.88 7.46
N GLU A 49 2.75 23.19 7.38
CA GLU A 49 2.84 24.11 8.51
C GLU A 49 1.53 24.25 9.29
N GLU A 50 0.40 23.84 8.72
CA GLU A 50 -0.91 23.90 9.35
C GLU A 50 -1.36 22.56 9.95
N LEU A 51 -0.57 21.50 9.84
CA LEU A 51 -0.96 20.15 10.26
C LEU A 51 -1.29 20.05 11.76
N ASP A 52 -0.65 20.87 12.58
CA ASP A 52 -0.85 20.87 14.04
C ASP A 52 -1.95 21.87 14.48
N LYS A 53 -2.62 22.56 13.53
CA LYS A 53 -3.79 23.38 13.85
C LYS A 53 -4.96 22.49 14.28
N ILE A 54 -5.74 22.99 15.24
CA ILE A 54 -6.95 22.32 15.71
C ILE A 54 -8.08 22.47 14.68
N ASP A 55 -8.78 21.37 14.43
CA ASP A 55 -10.01 21.28 13.65
C ASP A 55 -11.02 20.39 14.43
N GLY A 56 -12.04 21.03 15.00
CA GLY A 56 -12.91 20.39 15.99
C GLY A 56 -12.17 20.11 17.30
N LEU A 57 -11.99 18.83 17.64
CA LEU A 57 -11.31 18.39 18.87
C LEU A 57 -9.87 17.90 18.63
N TRP A 58 -9.46 17.78 17.36
CA TRP A 58 -8.23 17.10 16.96
C TRP A 58 -7.38 18.02 16.11
N THR A 59 -6.11 17.66 15.91
CA THR A 59 -5.31 18.35 14.88
C THR A 59 -5.72 17.90 13.48
N ARG A 60 -5.39 18.70 12.47
CA ARG A 60 -5.54 18.30 11.06
C ARG A 60 -4.74 17.03 10.74
N ARG A 61 -3.56 16.88 11.34
CA ARG A 61 -2.71 15.67 11.23
C ARG A 61 -3.44 14.43 11.72
N GLU A 62 -4.07 14.49 12.88
CA GLU A 62 -4.86 13.38 13.44
C GLU A 62 -6.02 13.01 12.51
N ILE A 63 -6.78 13.99 12.03
CA ILE A 63 -7.95 13.74 11.17
C ILE A 63 -7.53 13.16 9.82
N LEU A 64 -6.47 13.68 9.20
CA LEU A 64 -5.90 13.11 7.98
C LEU A 64 -5.43 11.67 8.22
N THR A 65 -4.74 11.41 9.33
CA THR A 65 -4.26 10.07 9.68
C THR A 65 -5.41 9.06 9.81
N ARG A 66 -6.53 9.46 10.42
CA ARG A 66 -7.76 8.64 10.49
C ARG A 66 -8.32 8.32 9.11
N TYR A 67 -8.37 9.31 8.22
CA TYR A 67 -8.78 9.08 6.83
C TYR A 67 -7.85 8.10 6.12
N LEU A 68 -6.53 8.27 6.27
CA LEU A 68 -5.56 7.39 5.62
C LEU A 68 -5.67 5.94 6.11
N LEU A 69 -6.02 5.73 7.39
CA LEU A 69 -6.27 4.40 7.93
C LEU A 69 -7.49 3.74 7.29
N VAL A 70 -8.61 4.46 7.16
CA VAL A 70 -9.79 3.96 6.45
C VAL A 70 -9.48 3.75 4.97
N SER A 71 -8.76 4.68 4.34
CA SER A 71 -8.38 4.60 2.93
C SER A 71 -7.53 3.38 2.63
N SER A 72 -6.54 3.04 3.48
CA SER A 72 -5.66 1.90 3.26
C SER A 72 -6.41 0.55 3.39
N VAL A 73 -7.39 0.48 4.28
CA VAL A 73 -8.30 -0.68 4.40
C VAL A 73 -9.14 -0.88 3.15
N LEU A 74 -9.66 0.21 2.58
CA LEU A 74 -10.54 0.16 1.41
C LEU A 74 -9.78 -0.06 0.09
N ASP A 75 -8.54 0.44 -0.04
CA ASP A 75 -7.69 0.37 -1.26
C ASP A 75 -7.13 -1.04 -1.53
N GLN A 76 -7.98 -2.06 -1.38
CA GLN A 76 -7.72 -3.48 -1.62
C GLN A 76 -8.60 -4.05 -2.76
N GLY A 77 -9.42 -3.21 -3.40
CA GLY A 77 -10.34 -3.63 -4.47
C GLY A 77 -9.67 -3.84 -5.83
N PRO A 78 -10.36 -4.51 -6.78
CA PRO A 78 -9.85 -4.80 -8.13
C PRO A 78 -9.79 -3.58 -9.05
N ASP A 79 -10.47 -2.48 -8.70
CA ASP A 79 -10.46 -1.19 -9.39
C ASP A 79 -10.14 -0.08 -8.37
N LEU A 80 -8.85 0.26 -8.25
CA LEU A 80 -8.37 1.23 -7.25
C LEU A 80 -9.01 2.61 -7.46
N GLU A 81 -9.19 3.02 -8.71
CA GLU A 81 -9.78 4.33 -9.02
C GLU A 81 -11.26 4.36 -8.63
N GLY A 82 -12.03 3.31 -8.95
CA GLY A 82 -13.42 3.21 -8.51
C GLY A 82 -13.58 3.14 -6.98
N VAL A 83 -12.67 2.46 -6.28
CA VAL A 83 -12.65 2.42 -4.81
C VAL A 83 -12.37 3.80 -4.22
N ARG A 84 -11.38 4.53 -4.76
CA ARG A 84 -11.05 5.89 -4.30
C ARG A 84 -12.21 6.86 -4.55
N GLN A 85 -12.89 6.73 -5.69
CA GLN A 85 -14.08 7.51 -5.99
C GLN A 85 -15.21 7.19 -4.99
N LEU A 86 -15.44 5.91 -4.66
CA LEU A 86 -16.44 5.51 -3.68
C LEU A 86 -16.15 6.11 -2.30
N LEU A 87 -14.91 5.99 -1.82
CA LEU A 87 -14.50 6.59 -0.55
C LEU A 87 -14.77 8.10 -0.55
N LYS A 88 -14.35 8.81 -1.60
CA LYS A 88 -14.55 10.25 -1.74
C LYS A 88 -16.02 10.64 -1.70
N GLU A 89 -16.84 10.03 -2.55
CA GLU A 89 -18.25 10.39 -2.68
C GLU A 89 -19.06 10.08 -1.41
N VAL A 90 -18.74 8.98 -0.73
CA VAL A 90 -19.38 8.63 0.56
C VAL A 90 -18.95 9.62 1.64
N VAL A 91 -17.65 9.89 1.79
CA VAL A 91 -17.16 10.85 2.80
C VAL A 91 -17.80 12.22 2.61
N ASN A 92 -17.80 12.77 1.40
CA ASN A 92 -18.42 14.08 1.14
C ASN A 92 -19.91 14.05 1.48
N SER A 93 -20.64 13.01 1.05
CA SER A 93 -22.07 12.92 1.33
C SER A 93 -22.41 12.76 2.81
N LEU A 94 -21.54 12.13 3.60
CA LEU A 94 -21.71 12.02 5.06
C LEU A 94 -21.45 13.37 5.72
N TYR A 95 -20.40 14.08 5.32
CA TYR A 95 -20.08 15.39 5.86
C TYR A 95 -21.11 16.47 5.50
N GLU A 96 -21.69 16.43 4.30
CA GLU A 96 -22.83 17.28 3.90
C GLU A 96 -24.06 17.08 4.79
N LYS A 97 -24.18 15.90 5.40
CA LYS A 97 -25.25 15.54 6.36
C LYS A 97 -24.81 15.75 7.81
N GLU A 98 -23.70 16.43 8.05
CA GLU A 98 -23.10 16.65 9.37
C GLU A 98 -22.65 15.37 10.11
N ILE A 99 -22.47 14.26 9.39
CA ILE A 99 -21.94 12.99 9.92
C ILE A 99 -20.42 13.00 9.76
N ARG A 100 -19.72 13.59 10.73
CA ARG A 100 -18.28 13.92 10.65
C ARG A 100 -17.39 12.77 11.11
N ILE A 101 -17.43 11.64 10.40
CA ILE A 101 -16.85 10.35 10.86
C ILE A 101 -15.36 10.38 11.22
N PHE A 102 -14.53 11.28 10.68
CA PHE A 102 -13.11 11.37 11.09
C PHE A 102 -12.91 12.25 12.33
N HIS A 103 -13.81 13.21 12.56
CA HIS A 103 -13.79 14.05 13.76
C HIS A 103 -14.49 13.37 14.93
N LYS A 104 -15.54 12.58 14.64
CA LYS A 104 -16.36 11.86 15.61
C LYS A 104 -16.68 10.47 15.06
N PRO A 105 -15.79 9.48 15.25
CA PRO A 105 -15.98 8.15 14.66
C PRO A 105 -17.28 7.45 15.08
N LEU A 106 -17.80 7.79 16.25
CA LEU A 106 -19.09 7.28 16.74
C LEU A 106 -20.28 7.69 15.86
N ASP A 107 -20.21 8.80 15.14
CA ASP A 107 -21.29 9.26 14.27
C ASP A 107 -21.58 8.26 13.14
N PHE A 108 -20.57 7.53 12.66
CA PHE A 108 -20.76 6.45 11.69
C PHE A 108 -21.70 5.35 12.21
N PHE A 109 -21.57 4.99 13.48
CA PHE A 109 -22.34 3.91 14.09
C PHE A 109 -23.74 4.37 14.52
N LYS A 110 -23.85 5.60 15.03
CA LYS A 110 -25.15 6.21 15.36
C LYS A 110 -26.02 6.35 14.10
N GLU A 111 -25.40 6.75 13.00
CA GLU A 111 -26.05 6.98 11.71
C GLU A 111 -25.76 5.85 10.72
N ILE A 112 -25.65 4.61 11.19
CA ILE A 112 -25.23 3.48 10.35
C ILE A 112 -26.19 3.22 9.19
N GLY A 113 -27.49 3.48 9.37
CA GLY A 113 -28.49 3.41 8.31
C GLY A 113 -28.16 4.35 7.16
N ILE A 114 -27.93 5.62 7.47
CA ILE A 114 -27.54 6.65 6.49
C ILE A 114 -26.20 6.28 5.84
N SER A 115 -25.23 5.80 6.64
CA SER A 115 -23.90 5.41 6.15
C SER A 115 -23.97 4.28 5.14
N ILE A 116 -24.79 3.25 5.39
CA ILE A 116 -25.01 2.13 4.48
C ILE A 116 -25.72 2.59 3.20
N ASP A 117 -26.78 3.41 3.34
CA ASP A 117 -27.53 3.91 2.20
C ASP A 117 -26.64 4.74 1.26
N GLU A 118 -25.75 5.56 1.82
CA GLU A 118 -24.79 6.32 1.03
C GLU A 118 -23.78 5.41 0.33
N ILE A 119 -23.23 4.41 1.01
CA ILE A 119 -22.33 3.42 0.39
C ILE A 119 -23.01 2.72 -0.80
N ILE A 120 -24.28 2.27 -0.64
CA ILE A 120 -25.05 1.62 -1.70
C ILE A 120 -25.26 2.58 -2.88
N ARG A 121 -25.75 3.78 -2.59
CA ARG A 121 -26.12 4.78 -3.60
C ARG A 121 -24.92 5.22 -4.44
N LYS A 122 -23.79 5.51 -3.79
CA LYS A 122 -22.55 5.92 -4.48
C LYS A 122 -21.93 4.75 -5.26
N HIS A 123 -21.91 3.54 -4.69
CA HIS A 123 -21.48 2.34 -5.42
C HIS A 123 -22.26 2.14 -6.72
N ALA A 124 -23.59 2.22 -6.66
CA ALA A 124 -24.45 2.05 -7.83
C ALA A 124 -24.20 3.14 -8.89
N SER A 125 -23.93 4.38 -8.46
CA SER A 125 -23.64 5.51 -9.35
C SER A 125 -22.30 5.32 -10.07
N ILE A 126 -21.25 4.93 -9.34
CA ILE A 126 -19.92 4.67 -9.91
C ILE A 126 -19.95 3.46 -10.84
N LYS A 127 -20.70 2.41 -10.49
CA LYS A 127 -20.87 1.23 -11.34
C LYS A 127 -21.45 1.57 -12.71
N LYS A 128 -22.38 2.53 -12.80
CA LYS A 128 -22.94 2.98 -14.10
C LYS A 128 -21.91 3.62 -15.02
N ILE A 129 -20.87 4.24 -14.45
CA ILE A 129 -19.86 4.98 -15.20
C ILE A 129 -18.68 4.07 -15.56
N ARG A 130 -18.21 3.25 -14.60
CA ARG A 130 -16.92 2.55 -14.71
C ARG A 130 -16.99 1.10 -15.19
N ALA A 131 -18.15 0.44 -15.07
CA ALA A 131 -18.21 -1.00 -15.25
C ALA A 131 -17.84 -1.46 -16.68
N GLU A 132 -18.18 -0.67 -17.70
CA GLU A 132 -17.86 -0.97 -19.09
C GLU A 132 -16.37 -0.84 -19.39
N ASP A 133 -15.76 0.27 -18.99
CA ASP A 133 -14.34 0.52 -19.17
C ASP A 133 -13.49 -0.53 -18.43
N TRP A 134 -13.82 -0.78 -17.17
CA TRP A 134 -13.17 -1.82 -16.38
C TRP A 134 -13.28 -3.20 -17.06
N ALA A 135 -14.46 -3.54 -17.59
CA ALA A 135 -14.67 -4.82 -18.25
C ALA A 135 -13.86 -4.96 -19.55
N LYS A 136 -13.77 -3.87 -20.33
CA LYS A 136 -12.99 -3.81 -21.58
C LYS A 136 -11.49 -4.00 -21.30
N GLU A 137 -10.95 -3.28 -20.33
CA GLU A 137 -9.53 -3.37 -19.94
C GLU A 137 -9.16 -4.76 -19.40
N ASN A 138 -10.06 -5.36 -18.61
CA ASN A 138 -9.80 -6.64 -17.96
C ASN A 138 -10.24 -7.87 -18.76
N LYS A 139 -10.80 -7.68 -19.97
CA LYS A 139 -11.45 -8.74 -20.78
C LYS A 139 -12.43 -9.54 -19.90
N SER A 140 -13.40 -8.83 -19.32
CA SER A 140 -14.40 -9.33 -18.35
C SER A 140 -15.82 -8.90 -18.77
N ASN A 141 -16.80 -9.12 -17.90
CA ASN A 141 -18.20 -8.70 -18.10
C ASN A 141 -18.54 -7.56 -17.10
N PRO A 142 -19.16 -6.45 -17.56
CA PRO A 142 -19.55 -5.32 -16.69
C PRO A 142 -20.41 -5.71 -15.48
N ASN A 143 -21.25 -6.75 -15.60
CA ASN A 143 -22.09 -7.22 -14.49
C ASN A 143 -21.29 -7.72 -13.30
N LYS A 144 -20.05 -8.18 -13.52
CA LYS A 144 -19.12 -8.63 -12.48
C LYS A 144 -18.44 -7.47 -11.74
N TYR A 145 -18.61 -6.24 -12.20
CA TYR A 145 -18.04 -5.07 -11.53
C TYR A 145 -18.68 -4.90 -10.16
N ASN A 146 -17.84 -4.89 -9.13
CA ASN A 146 -18.21 -4.67 -7.75
C ASN A 146 -17.03 -4.03 -7.02
N LEU A 147 -17.28 -2.94 -6.31
CA LEU A 147 -16.29 -2.24 -5.48
C LEU A 147 -16.19 -2.82 -4.06
N PHE A 148 -17.16 -3.61 -3.63
CA PHE A 148 -17.07 -4.33 -2.37
C PHE A 148 -16.06 -5.46 -2.48
N THR A 149 -15.11 -5.49 -1.54
CA THR A 149 -14.09 -6.53 -1.45
C THR A 149 -14.71 -7.87 -1.05
N ASP A 150 -13.96 -8.96 -1.28
CA ASP A 150 -14.34 -10.33 -0.92
C ASP A 150 -15.61 -10.89 -1.60
N ARG A 151 -15.99 -10.32 -2.76
CA ARG A 151 -17.22 -10.68 -3.51
C ARG A 151 -18.49 -10.58 -2.65
N THR A 152 -18.47 -9.74 -1.63
CA THR A 152 -19.63 -9.49 -0.80
C THR A 152 -20.64 -8.67 -1.62
N ASN A 153 -21.89 -9.15 -1.67
CA ASN A 153 -23.03 -8.34 -2.10
C ASN A 153 -23.75 -7.74 -0.87
N GLN A 154 -23.25 -8.01 0.33
CA GLN A 154 -23.84 -7.63 1.61
C GLN A 154 -23.17 -6.35 2.12
N VAL A 155 -23.86 -5.21 1.97
CA VAL A 155 -23.27 -3.91 2.31
C VAL A 155 -23.08 -3.74 3.81
N LEU A 156 -23.97 -4.29 4.65
CA LEU A 156 -23.80 -4.22 6.11
C LEU A 156 -22.44 -4.79 6.56
N GLY A 157 -22.09 -5.99 6.06
CA GLY A 157 -20.80 -6.61 6.37
C GLY A 157 -19.63 -5.75 5.90
N TYR A 158 -19.70 -5.23 4.67
CA TYR A 158 -18.69 -4.33 4.12
C TYR A 158 -18.55 -3.04 4.94
N ALA A 159 -19.66 -2.39 5.30
CA ALA A 159 -19.69 -1.15 6.07
C ALA A 159 -19.12 -1.36 7.47
N VAL A 160 -19.60 -2.34 8.23
CA VAL A 160 -19.09 -2.61 9.59
C VAL A 160 -17.61 -2.98 9.55
N TYR A 161 -17.21 -3.82 8.60
CA TYR A 161 -15.89 -4.43 8.60
C TYR A 161 -14.80 -3.57 7.96
N ARG A 162 -15.10 -2.92 6.83
CA ARG A 162 -14.11 -2.14 6.07
C ARG A 162 -14.13 -0.65 6.40
N TRP A 163 -15.24 -0.13 6.92
CA TRP A 163 -15.34 1.25 7.39
C TRP A 163 -15.38 1.35 8.91
N GLY A 164 -16.26 0.59 9.56
CA GLY A 164 -16.46 0.64 10.99
C GLY A 164 -15.22 0.22 11.78
N THR A 165 -14.61 -0.92 11.47
CA THR A 165 -13.42 -1.42 12.18
C THR A 165 -12.27 -0.40 12.24
N PRO A 166 -11.81 0.21 11.12
CA PRO A 166 -10.79 1.25 11.20
C PRO A 166 -11.24 2.53 11.92
N LEU A 167 -12.54 2.87 11.95
CA LEU A 167 -13.07 3.98 12.73
C LEU A 167 -13.13 3.69 14.25
N CYS A 168 -13.26 2.41 14.64
CA CYS A 168 -13.21 2.01 16.05
C CYS A 168 -11.85 2.27 16.70
N VAL A 169 -10.75 2.17 15.94
CA VAL A 169 -9.39 2.33 16.48
C VAL A 169 -9.17 3.71 17.11
N PRO A 170 -9.33 4.84 16.38
CA PRO A 170 -9.19 6.16 16.98
C PRO A 170 -10.19 6.37 18.12
N TYR A 171 -11.44 5.92 17.98
CA TYR A 171 -12.43 6.03 19.05
C TYR A 171 -12.02 5.28 20.34
N LEU A 172 -11.46 4.08 20.22
CA LEU A 172 -11.01 3.30 21.37
C LEU A 172 -9.80 3.94 22.04
N LEU A 173 -8.83 4.40 21.24
CA LEU A 173 -7.66 5.14 21.72
C LEU A 173 -8.11 6.39 22.50
N GLU A 174 -9.01 7.20 21.95
CA GLU A 174 -9.60 8.37 22.63
C GLU A 174 -10.14 8.00 24.02
N LYS A 175 -10.90 6.90 24.12
CA LYS A 175 -11.51 6.46 25.39
C LYS A 175 -10.49 5.96 26.39
N ASP A 176 -9.46 5.27 25.94
CA ASP A 176 -8.43 4.76 26.83
C ASP A 176 -7.50 5.86 27.33
N PHE A 177 -7.20 6.88 26.52
CA PHE A 177 -6.46 8.06 26.97
C PHE A 177 -7.24 8.93 27.96
N GLN A 178 -8.54 9.13 27.73
CA GLN A 178 -9.42 9.85 28.67
C GLN A 178 -9.41 9.19 30.08
N LYS A 179 -9.46 7.85 30.14
CA LYS A 179 -9.41 7.10 31.41
C LYS A 179 -8.08 7.30 32.14
N ASN A 180 -6.99 7.44 31.40
CA ASN A 180 -5.64 7.63 31.95
C ASN A 180 -5.35 9.09 32.31
N ARG A 181 -6.32 10.02 32.17
CA ARG A 181 -6.18 11.47 32.39
C ARG A 181 -5.10 12.14 31.54
N ASN A 182 -4.83 11.58 30.36
CA ASN A 182 -3.98 12.22 29.36
C ASN A 182 -4.87 13.00 28.39
N GLU A 183 -4.76 14.33 28.38
CA GLU A 183 -5.39 15.17 27.36
C GLU A 183 -4.56 15.14 26.09
N LEU A 184 -4.79 14.13 25.24
CA LEU A 184 -4.13 14.02 23.94
C LEU A 184 -5.04 14.56 22.84
N ILE A 185 -4.47 15.43 22.01
CA ILE A 185 -5.13 16.00 20.83
C ILE A 185 -4.87 15.17 19.55
N GLU A 186 -3.97 14.16 19.61
CA GLU A 186 -3.65 13.27 18.48
C GLU A 186 -3.54 11.78 18.88
N PRO A 187 -4.63 11.15 19.39
CA PRO A 187 -4.57 9.78 19.91
C PRO A 187 -4.02 8.73 18.93
N LEU A 188 -4.41 8.80 17.65
CA LEU A 188 -3.96 7.85 16.65
C LEU A 188 -2.51 8.12 16.24
N VAL A 189 -2.14 9.39 16.03
CA VAL A 189 -0.75 9.79 15.72
C VAL A 189 0.22 9.32 16.80
N GLU A 190 -0.10 9.56 18.07
CA GLU A 190 0.75 9.13 19.17
C GLU A 190 0.85 7.61 19.27
N TYR A 191 -0.26 6.90 19.05
CA TYR A 191 -0.25 5.44 19.00
C TYR A 191 0.67 4.91 17.89
N ILE A 192 0.56 5.43 16.66
CA ILE A 192 1.36 4.92 15.54
C ILE A 192 2.85 5.29 15.69
N GLU A 193 3.18 6.46 16.22
CA GLU A 193 4.57 6.89 16.40
C GLU A 193 5.24 6.33 17.67
N SER A 194 4.45 5.73 18.57
CA SER A 194 4.96 5.05 19.78
C SER A 194 5.74 3.76 19.48
N TRP A 195 5.59 3.20 18.29
CA TRP A 195 6.31 1.99 17.87
C TRP A 195 7.74 2.31 17.43
N ASP A 196 8.64 1.35 17.58
CA ASP A 196 10.08 1.57 17.31
C ASP A 196 10.36 1.99 15.85
N SER A 197 9.57 1.50 14.89
CA SER A 197 9.70 1.82 13.45
C SER A 197 8.35 1.80 12.74
N ALA A 198 8.32 2.35 11.52
CA ALA A 198 7.16 2.27 10.64
C ALA A 198 6.80 0.84 10.22
N GLU A 199 7.80 -0.04 10.06
CA GLU A 199 7.58 -1.46 9.79
C GLU A 199 6.84 -2.12 10.96
N ILE A 200 7.29 -1.90 12.19
CA ILE A 200 6.62 -2.45 13.39
C ILE A 200 5.22 -1.84 13.52
N MET A 201 5.08 -0.54 13.31
CA MET A 201 3.77 0.15 13.29
C MET A 201 2.81 -0.50 12.30
N SER A 202 3.26 -0.79 11.08
CA SER A 202 2.42 -1.41 10.04
C SER A 202 1.93 -2.81 10.43
N GLN A 203 2.75 -3.56 11.17
CA GLN A 203 2.38 -4.86 11.73
C GLN A 203 1.39 -4.70 12.88
N GLN A 204 1.61 -3.73 13.78
CA GLN A 204 0.75 -3.50 14.95
C GLN A 204 -0.64 -3.00 14.55
N ILE A 205 -0.77 -2.18 13.51
CA ILE A 205 -2.09 -1.80 12.96
C ILE A 205 -2.93 -3.02 12.59
N LYS A 206 -2.30 -4.12 12.19
CA LYS A 206 -3.00 -5.36 11.85
C LYS A 206 -3.15 -6.28 13.06
N ASP A 207 -2.06 -6.54 13.77
CA ASP A 207 -1.91 -7.68 14.67
C ASP A 207 -1.97 -7.30 16.16
N ASN A 208 -2.05 -6.02 16.52
CA ASN A 208 -2.16 -5.61 17.93
C ASN A 208 -3.43 -6.21 18.57
N GLU A 209 -3.30 -6.79 19.77
CA GLU A 209 -4.39 -7.52 20.41
C GLU A 209 -5.64 -6.64 20.66
N ARG A 210 -5.44 -5.36 20.98
CA ARG A 210 -6.54 -4.44 21.34
C ARG A 210 -6.96 -3.53 20.20
N TYR A 211 -5.99 -3.01 19.45
CA TYR A 211 -6.20 -1.98 18.43
C TYR A 211 -6.02 -2.50 16.99
N GLY A 212 -5.63 -3.76 16.83
CA GLY A 212 -5.38 -4.36 15.53
C GLY A 212 -6.66 -4.53 14.72
N LEU A 213 -6.58 -4.23 13.44
CA LEU A 213 -7.67 -4.39 12.49
C LEU A 213 -7.88 -5.85 12.06
N GLY A 214 -6.93 -6.74 12.38
CA GLY A 214 -6.96 -8.15 12.05
C GLY A 214 -7.22 -8.38 10.56
N LYS A 215 -8.18 -9.26 10.25
CA LYS A 215 -8.56 -9.58 8.87
C LYS A 215 -9.18 -8.39 8.09
N ALA A 216 -9.51 -7.26 8.73
CA ALA A 216 -10.01 -6.08 8.02
C ALA A 216 -8.90 -5.38 7.23
N ILE A 217 -7.64 -5.58 7.61
CA ILE A 217 -6.48 -5.08 6.88
C ILE A 217 -5.54 -6.22 6.50
N GLY A 218 -5.06 -6.21 5.25
CA GLY A 218 -3.97 -7.09 4.84
C GLY A 218 -2.61 -6.46 5.14
N ASP A 219 -1.58 -7.28 5.18
CA ASP A 219 -0.18 -6.87 5.27
C ASP A 219 0.19 -5.77 4.26
N LYS A 220 -0.21 -5.94 2.99
CA LYS A 220 -0.03 -4.94 1.93
C LYS A 220 -0.62 -3.58 2.33
N ALA A 221 -1.83 -3.59 2.89
CA ALA A 221 -2.53 -2.35 3.24
C ALA A 221 -1.93 -1.68 4.49
N GLY A 222 -1.39 -2.45 5.43
CA GLY A 222 -0.59 -1.89 6.53
C GLY A 222 0.64 -1.13 6.01
N HIS A 223 1.36 -1.71 5.05
CA HIS A 223 2.49 -1.03 4.39
C HIS A 223 2.05 0.15 3.52
N LEU A 224 0.89 0.07 2.88
CA LEU A 224 0.31 1.20 2.15
C LEU A 224 -0.03 2.36 3.10
N PHE A 225 -0.52 2.07 4.31
CA PHE A 225 -0.74 3.10 5.33
C PHE A 225 0.58 3.76 5.74
N ALA A 226 1.63 2.98 5.99
CA ALA A 226 2.97 3.53 6.28
C ALA A 226 3.50 4.40 5.13
N LYS A 227 3.33 3.97 3.88
CA LYS A 227 3.65 4.77 2.69
C LYS A 227 2.89 6.09 2.67
N PHE A 228 1.57 6.08 2.88
CA PHE A 228 0.79 7.30 2.88
C PHE A 228 1.24 8.25 4.00
N TYR A 229 1.44 7.72 5.20
CA TYR A 229 1.83 8.48 6.37
C TYR A 229 3.22 9.13 6.21
N ILE A 230 4.22 8.37 5.77
CA ILE A 230 5.62 8.82 5.74
C ILE A 230 5.98 9.49 4.43
N HIS A 231 5.62 8.87 3.31
CA HIS A 231 6.10 9.28 2.00
C HIS A 231 5.13 10.22 1.28
N THR A 232 3.87 9.79 1.10
CA THR A 232 2.92 10.54 0.26
C THR A 232 2.52 11.87 0.90
N PHE A 233 2.15 11.85 2.19
CA PHE A 233 1.71 13.05 2.90
C PHE A 233 2.75 13.59 3.89
N GLY A 234 3.72 12.77 4.30
CA GLY A 234 4.76 13.15 5.27
C GLY A 234 4.17 13.75 6.55
N LEU A 235 3.31 12.98 7.19
CA LEU A 235 2.62 13.30 8.43
C LEU A 235 3.41 12.88 9.67
N ALA A 236 4.52 12.16 9.52
CA ALA A 236 5.36 11.79 10.65
C ALA A 236 5.93 13.04 11.35
N LYS A 237 5.85 13.08 12.68
CA LYS A 237 6.53 14.09 13.52
C LYS A 237 7.96 13.66 13.85
N ARG A 238 8.18 12.34 13.91
CA ARG A 238 9.51 11.73 13.99
C ARG A 238 10.34 12.00 12.73
N ASN A 239 11.62 12.32 12.96
CA ASN A 239 12.60 12.62 11.91
C ASN A 239 13.79 11.65 11.91
N ASP A 240 13.68 10.51 12.58
CA ASP A 240 14.73 9.47 12.61
C ASP A 240 14.57 8.44 11.48
N GLU A 241 15.61 7.63 11.25
CA GLU A 241 15.66 6.63 10.19
C GLU A 241 14.52 5.60 10.28
N SER A 242 14.01 5.33 11.49
CA SER A 242 12.95 4.37 11.75
C SER A 242 11.56 4.86 11.34
N PHE A 243 11.41 6.15 11.02
CA PHE A 243 10.23 6.74 10.40
C PHE A 243 10.57 7.44 9.07
N GLY A 244 11.69 7.06 8.46
CA GLY A 244 12.18 7.60 7.20
C GLY A 244 11.76 6.84 5.93
N PRO A 245 12.30 7.22 4.76
CA PRO A 245 11.89 6.66 3.46
C PRO A 245 12.13 5.16 3.25
N LEU A 246 12.96 4.53 4.10
CA LEU A 246 13.32 3.09 4.02
C LEU A 246 12.80 2.29 5.22
N SER A 247 11.96 2.86 6.07
CA SER A 247 11.58 2.29 7.37
C SER A 247 10.41 1.31 7.36
N TYR A 248 9.83 1.03 6.19
CA TYR A 248 8.77 0.04 5.98
C TYR A 248 9.07 -0.79 4.73
N GLU A 249 8.57 -2.03 4.69
CA GLU A 249 8.71 -2.89 3.51
C GLU A 249 7.82 -2.42 2.34
N LEU A 250 8.21 -2.78 1.11
CA LEU A 250 7.42 -2.48 -0.10
C LEU A 250 6.01 -3.09 -0.01
N PRO A 251 4.93 -2.32 -0.28
CA PRO A 251 3.55 -2.83 -0.35
C PRO A 251 3.33 -3.80 -1.53
N PHE A 252 3.82 -5.04 -1.43
CA PHE A 252 3.76 -6.01 -2.52
C PHE A 252 2.33 -6.30 -2.98
N ASP A 253 2.01 -5.84 -4.18
CA ASP A 253 0.77 -6.14 -4.87
C ASP A 253 0.99 -6.84 -6.22
N SER A 254 -0.11 -7.22 -6.88
CA SER A 254 -0.06 -7.94 -8.15
C SER A 254 0.60 -7.16 -9.29
N ASN A 255 0.64 -5.82 -9.23
CA ASN A 255 1.35 -4.98 -10.20
C ASN A 255 2.85 -4.97 -9.90
N ALA A 256 3.23 -4.66 -8.65
CA ALA A 256 4.61 -4.68 -8.19
C ALA A 256 5.27 -6.04 -8.42
N GLY A 257 4.60 -7.11 -8.00
CA GLY A 257 5.06 -8.49 -8.20
C GLY A 257 5.25 -8.85 -9.67
N ARG A 258 4.31 -8.46 -10.54
CA ARG A 258 4.41 -8.72 -11.99
C ARG A 258 5.57 -7.99 -12.63
N VAL A 259 5.78 -6.72 -12.28
CA VAL A 259 6.90 -5.92 -12.79
C VAL A 259 8.22 -6.54 -12.34
N LEU A 260 8.41 -6.77 -11.04
CA LEU A 260 9.63 -7.35 -10.49
C LEU A 260 9.92 -8.77 -10.98
N PHE A 261 8.89 -9.58 -11.22
CA PHE A 261 9.04 -10.90 -11.83
C PHE A 261 9.52 -10.81 -13.28
N ARG A 262 8.85 -10.00 -14.11
CA ARG A 262 9.14 -9.90 -15.55
C ARG A 262 10.45 -9.17 -15.85
N THR A 263 10.87 -8.24 -15.01
CA THR A 263 12.18 -7.61 -15.14
C THR A 263 13.32 -8.57 -14.81
N GLY A 264 13.03 -9.63 -14.06
CA GLY A 264 14.02 -10.61 -13.64
C GLY A 264 14.62 -10.33 -12.27
N PHE A 265 14.17 -9.28 -11.58
CA PHE A 265 14.60 -8.96 -10.21
C PHE A 265 14.44 -10.18 -9.29
N LEU A 266 13.28 -10.85 -9.34
CA LEU A 266 13.02 -12.02 -8.51
C LEU A 266 13.91 -13.22 -8.88
N PHE A 267 14.27 -13.41 -10.15
CA PHE A 267 15.19 -14.49 -10.56
C PHE A 267 16.63 -14.28 -10.08
N ASN A 268 17.00 -13.05 -9.75
CA ASN A 268 18.27 -12.76 -9.10
C ASN A 268 18.24 -13.05 -7.58
N CYS A 269 17.05 -13.23 -7.00
CA CYS A 269 16.86 -13.48 -5.57
C CYS A 269 16.76 -14.98 -5.24
N ALA A 270 16.02 -15.75 -6.04
CA ALA A 270 15.83 -17.19 -5.86
C ALA A 270 15.51 -17.88 -7.19
N GLU A 271 15.58 -19.22 -7.20
CA GLU A 271 15.25 -20.00 -8.39
C GLU A 271 13.73 -20.12 -8.58
N LEU A 272 13.31 -20.39 -9.82
CA LEU A 272 11.90 -20.63 -10.14
C LEU A 272 11.32 -21.79 -9.32
N SER A 273 12.13 -22.83 -9.11
CA SER A 273 11.79 -24.03 -8.32
C SER A 273 11.48 -23.68 -6.85
N ASP A 274 12.17 -22.69 -6.29
CA ASP A 274 11.92 -22.21 -4.93
C ASP A 274 10.58 -21.48 -4.86
N TYR A 275 10.26 -20.62 -5.83
CA TYR A 275 8.98 -19.94 -5.91
C TYR A 275 7.79 -20.90 -6.08
N GLU A 276 7.98 -22.02 -6.79
CA GLU A 276 6.99 -23.09 -6.86
C GLU A 276 6.81 -23.78 -5.49
N LYS A 277 7.90 -24.13 -4.80
CA LYS A 277 7.86 -24.74 -3.46
C LYS A 277 7.20 -23.84 -2.43
N TRP A 278 7.36 -22.53 -2.55
CA TRP A 278 6.78 -21.54 -1.64
C TRP A 278 5.33 -21.17 -1.97
N ASP A 279 4.74 -21.80 -2.98
CA ASP A 279 3.40 -21.48 -3.51
C ASP A 279 3.29 -20.00 -3.96
N VAL A 280 4.42 -19.38 -4.30
CA VAL A 280 4.46 -18.07 -4.97
C VAL A 280 4.06 -18.25 -6.43
N ILE A 281 4.49 -19.34 -7.07
CA ILE A 281 4.04 -19.75 -8.40
C ILE A 281 3.09 -20.93 -8.24
N GLN A 282 1.83 -20.72 -8.58
CA GLN A 282 0.77 -21.72 -8.52
C GLN A 282 0.43 -22.20 -9.93
N LYS A 283 0.93 -23.39 -10.30
CA LYS A 283 0.78 -23.93 -11.66
C LYS A 283 -0.68 -24.11 -12.05
N GLY A 284 -1.04 -23.65 -13.24
CA GLY A 284 -2.39 -23.81 -13.82
C GLY A 284 -3.52 -23.06 -13.10
N ARG A 285 -3.25 -22.33 -12.00
CA ARG A 285 -4.29 -21.62 -11.23
C ARG A 285 -4.64 -20.23 -11.77
N GLY A 286 -3.91 -19.75 -12.77
CA GLY A 286 -4.12 -18.45 -13.41
C GLY A 286 -5.18 -18.50 -14.51
N LYS A 287 -5.68 -17.32 -14.92
CA LYS A 287 -6.69 -17.17 -15.98
C LYS A 287 -6.24 -17.88 -17.27
N GLY A 288 -7.05 -18.83 -17.75
CA GLY A 288 -6.77 -19.61 -18.94
C GLY A 288 -5.75 -20.74 -18.75
N GLY A 289 -5.66 -21.32 -17.54
CA GLY A 289 -4.74 -22.43 -17.24
C GLY A 289 -3.27 -22.02 -17.13
N LYS A 290 -3.02 -20.72 -16.94
CA LYS A 290 -1.68 -20.12 -16.82
C LYS A 290 -1.15 -20.27 -15.39
N ASP A 291 0.13 -20.02 -15.20
CA ASP A 291 0.74 -20.06 -13.87
C ASP A 291 0.41 -18.75 -13.13
N TYR A 292 -0.16 -18.85 -11.94
CA TYR A 292 -0.53 -17.69 -11.13
C TYR A 292 0.60 -17.30 -10.18
N ILE A 293 0.99 -16.03 -10.16
CA ILE A 293 2.02 -15.47 -9.28
C ILE A 293 1.32 -14.84 -8.08
N ARG A 294 1.30 -15.55 -6.96
CA ARG A 294 0.82 -15.05 -5.67
C ARG A 294 1.97 -14.37 -4.92
N VAL A 295 2.33 -13.16 -5.36
CA VAL A 295 3.51 -12.43 -4.85
C VAL A 295 3.54 -12.26 -3.33
N THR A 296 2.37 -12.16 -2.68
CA THR A 296 2.27 -12.03 -1.21
C THR A 296 2.91 -13.20 -0.47
N ASN A 297 3.01 -14.38 -1.09
CA ASN A 297 3.64 -15.57 -0.50
C ASN A 297 5.18 -15.49 -0.43
N ILE A 298 5.79 -14.42 -0.97
CA ILE A 298 7.23 -14.13 -0.85
C ILE A 298 7.60 -13.72 0.57
N ARG A 299 6.65 -13.23 1.38
CA ARG A 299 6.92 -12.80 2.74
C ARG A 299 7.53 -13.94 3.58
N GLY A 300 8.61 -13.64 4.29
CA GLY A 300 9.42 -14.56 5.07
C GLY A 300 10.32 -15.51 4.25
N ARG A 301 10.31 -15.43 2.92
CA ARG A 301 11.15 -16.27 2.05
C ARG A 301 12.54 -15.67 1.90
N LYS A 302 13.54 -16.54 1.77
CA LYS A 302 14.96 -16.18 1.91
C LYS A 302 15.70 -16.27 0.58
N SER A 303 16.66 -15.38 0.37
CA SER A 303 17.64 -15.46 -0.71
C SER A 303 18.95 -16.05 -0.18
N ASN A 304 19.21 -17.32 -0.48
CA ASN A 304 20.49 -17.95 -0.15
C ASN A 304 21.64 -17.40 -1.01
N GLU A 305 21.32 -16.91 -2.22
CA GLU A 305 22.28 -16.32 -3.14
C GLU A 305 22.83 -15.01 -2.60
N LEU A 306 21.97 -14.02 -2.33
CA LEU A 306 22.40 -12.68 -1.89
C LEU A 306 23.06 -12.70 -0.51
N SER A 307 22.72 -13.69 0.33
CA SER A 307 23.34 -13.88 1.65
C SER A 307 24.86 -14.18 1.57
N LYS A 308 25.39 -14.51 0.37
CA LYS A 308 26.83 -14.78 0.16
C LYS A 308 27.68 -13.53 -0.03
N SER A 309 27.07 -12.37 -0.35
CA SER A 309 27.82 -11.11 -0.53
C SER A 309 27.96 -10.41 0.83
N LEU A 310 29.20 -10.19 1.27
CA LEU A 310 29.49 -9.55 2.55
C LEU A 310 29.05 -8.08 2.56
N GLU A 311 29.30 -7.36 1.46
CA GLU A 311 28.90 -5.96 1.31
C GLU A 311 27.39 -5.81 1.41
N PHE A 312 26.64 -6.60 0.63
CA PHE A 312 25.18 -6.60 0.68
C PHE A 312 24.66 -6.93 2.08
N MET A 313 25.26 -7.91 2.76
CA MET A 313 24.85 -8.30 4.11
C MET A 313 25.07 -7.21 5.15
N ASN A 314 26.09 -6.35 4.99
CA ASN A 314 26.30 -5.21 5.89
C ASN A 314 25.21 -4.15 5.68
N SER A 315 24.90 -3.78 4.43
CA SER A 315 23.77 -2.88 4.14
C SER A 315 22.43 -3.47 4.60
N TYR A 316 22.25 -4.79 4.45
CA TYR A 316 21.04 -5.49 4.89
C TYR A 316 20.91 -5.49 6.42
N GLU A 317 22.01 -5.63 7.15
CA GLU A 317 22.06 -5.50 8.61
C GLU A 317 21.61 -4.11 9.06
N THR A 318 22.18 -3.05 8.47
CA THR A 318 21.79 -1.66 8.72
C THR A 318 20.28 -1.47 8.52
N ILE A 319 19.72 -1.90 7.40
CA ILE A 319 18.27 -1.82 7.16
C ILE A 319 17.46 -2.55 8.24
N CYS A 320 17.85 -3.77 8.62
CA CYS A 320 17.07 -4.57 9.56
C CYS A 320 17.12 -4.05 11.00
N ILE A 321 18.25 -3.47 11.43
CA ILE A 321 18.50 -3.06 12.82
C ILE A 321 18.17 -1.57 13.01
N GLU A 322 18.52 -0.71 12.06
CA GLU A 322 18.42 0.74 12.23
C GLU A 322 17.11 1.28 11.67
N TYR A 323 16.72 0.86 10.47
CA TYR A 323 15.54 1.41 9.77
C TYR A 323 14.26 0.64 10.11
N LEU A 324 14.25 -0.67 9.87
CA LEU A 324 13.05 -1.49 10.07
C LEU A 324 12.87 -1.90 11.54
N LYS A 325 13.94 -1.91 12.34
CA LYS A 325 13.95 -2.37 13.76
C LYS A 325 13.43 -3.80 13.98
N VAL A 326 13.31 -4.60 12.91
CA VAL A 326 12.78 -5.99 12.95
C VAL A 326 13.79 -7.01 13.48
N ARG A 327 15.05 -6.61 13.70
CA ARG A 327 16.10 -7.45 14.29
C ARG A 327 16.89 -6.66 15.33
N LYS A 328 17.32 -7.36 16.39
CA LYS A 328 18.26 -6.83 17.41
C LYS A 328 19.71 -7.28 17.17
N ARG A 329 19.94 -8.22 16.25
CA ARG A 329 21.24 -8.85 15.97
C ARG A 329 21.42 -9.02 14.47
N LYS A 330 22.67 -9.12 14.04
CA LYS A 330 23.05 -9.37 12.65
C LYS A 330 22.26 -10.56 12.08
N PRO A 331 21.49 -10.37 11.00
CA PRO A 331 20.78 -11.46 10.35
C PRO A 331 21.76 -12.40 9.62
N SER A 332 21.50 -13.69 9.64
CA SER A 332 22.29 -14.71 8.92
C SER A 332 21.78 -14.99 7.51
N THR A 333 20.58 -14.51 7.17
CA THR A 333 19.94 -14.74 5.86
C THR A 333 19.15 -13.51 5.43
N VAL A 334 19.14 -13.23 4.13
CA VAL A 334 18.37 -12.16 3.50
C VAL A 334 16.93 -12.60 3.26
N GLU A 335 15.95 -11.84 3.75
CA GLU A 335 14.53 -12.00 3.39
C GLU A 335 14.22 -11.20 2.13
N ILE A 336 13.57 -11.83 1.15
CA ILE A 336 13.43 -11.27 -0.21
C ILE A 336 12.68 -9.93 -0.20
N GLN A 337 11.68 -9.80 0.68
CA GLN A 337 10.85 -8.60 0.78
C GLN A 337 11.61 -7.32 1.20
N ARG A 338 12.79 -7.48 1.83
CA ARG A 338 13.62 -6.37 2.36
C ARG A 338 14.78 -6.02 1.44
N ILE A 339 15.03 -6.83 0.40
CA ILE A 339 16.05 -6.55 -0.62
C ILE A 339 15.85 -5.16 -1.24
N PRO A 340 14.62 -4.70 -1.57
CA PRO A 340 14.42 -3.36 -2.10
C PRO A 340 14.93 -2.26 -1.16
N ASN A 341 14.67 -2.36 0.15
CA ASN A 341 15.16 -1.41 1.15
C ASN A 341 16.69 -1.36 1.14
N THR A 342 17.34 -2.53 1.11
CA THR A 342 18.80 -2.64 1.10
C THR A 342 19.43 -2.06 -0.16
N LEU A 343 18.87 -2.34 -1.33
CA LEU A 343 19.42 -1.84 -2.60
C LEU A 343 19.21 -0.33 -2.78
N LEU A 344 18.24 0.26 -2.09
CA LEU A 344 18.00 1.69 -2.09
C LEU A 344 18.75 2.44 -0.98
N LEU A 345 19.42 1.74 -0.06
CA LEU A 345 20.31 2.35 0.93
C LEU A 345 21.39 3.18 0.23
N ASP A 346 21.72 4.34 0.79
CA ASP A 346 22.67 5.33 0.22
C ASP A 346 22.27 5.90 -1.14
N THR A 347 21.00 5.75 -1.53
CA THR A 347 20.43 6.47 -2.68
C THR A 347 19.54 7.62 -2.19
N GLN A 348 19.21 8.53 -3.11
CA GLN A 348 18.24 9.59 -2.80
C GLN A 348 16.78 9.11 -2.79
N TYR A 349 16.50 7.82 -3.01
CA TYR A 349 15.16 7.25 -3.22
C TYR A 349 14.71 6.38 -2.05
N GLY A 350 13.41 6.41 -1.76
CA GLY A 350 12.78 5.57 -0.75
C GLY A 350 11.87 4.47 -1.32
N ILE A 351 11.28 3.68 -0.42
CA ILE A 351 10.31 2.64 -0.78
C ILE A 351 9.06 3.21 -1.41
N GLY A 352 8.61 4.38 -0.95
CA GLY A 352 7.46 5.06 -1.54
C GLY A 352 7.68 5.44 -3.01
N ASP A 353 8.87 5.96 -3.35
CA ASP A 353 9.24 6.27 -4.74
C ASP A 353 9.24 4.99 -5.60
N LEU A 354 9.80 3.90 -5.06
CA LEU A 354 9.83 2.61 -5.76
C LEU A 354 8.42 2.07 -6.02
N ASP A 355 7.56 2.09 -5.00
CA ASP A 355 6.17 1.63 -5.10
C ASP A 355 5.40 2.41 -6.16
N ASP A 356 5.46 3.75 -6.14
CA ASP A 356 4.82 4.59 -7.16
C ASP A 356 5.30 4.24 -8.58
N GLY A 357 6.60 3.97 -8.74
CA GLY A 357 7.17 3.55 -10.02
C GLY A 357 6.65 2.19 -10.47
N LEU A 358 6.56 1.23 -9.55
CA LEU A 358 6.03 -0.11 -9.82
C LEU A 358 4.55 -0.07 -10.22
N ILE A 359 3.74 0.71 -9.51
CA ILE A 359 2.32 0.90 -9.83
C ILE A 359 2.17 1.59 -11.18
N TYR A 360 2.89 2.69 -11.43
CA TYR A 360 2.85 3.40 -12.70
C TYR A 360 3.21 2.48 -13.88
N ILE A 361 4.30 1.72 -13.76
CA ILE A 361 4.74 0.78 -14.82
C ILE A 361 3.75 -0.36 -14.99
N GLY A 362 3.27 -0.93 -13.88
CA GLY A 362 2.31 -2.04 -13.85
C GLY A 362 0.98 -1.71 -14.52
N THR A 363 0.49 -0.48 -14.28
CA THR A 363 -0.80 0.02 -14.79
C THR A 363 -0.70 0.53 -16.22
N ASN A 364 0.41 1.16 -16.64
CA ASN A 364 0.47 1.82 -17.95
C ASN A 364 1.16 1.00 -19.05
N TYR A 365 2.02 0.04 -18.69
CA TYR A 365 2.86 -0.67 -19.67
C TYR A 365 2.83 -2.19 -19.48
N CYS A 366 3.03 -2.65 -18.24
CA CYS A 366 3.23 -4.06 -17.94
C CYS A 366 1.89 -4.75 -17.61
N TYR A 367 0.96 -4.81 -18.56
CA TYR A 367 -0.39 -5.34 -18.31
C TYR A 367 -0.44 -6.83 -17.93
N ASN A 368 -1.48 -7.25 -17.19
CA ASN A 368 -1.72 -8.64 -16.78
C ASN A 368 -2.35 -9.51 -17.89
N HIS A 369 -1.90 -9.32 -19.13
CA HIS A 369 -2.29 -10.15 -20.27
C HIS A 369 -1.12 -10.34 -21.22
N ASP A 370 -1.39 -10.92 -22.38
CA ASP A 370 -0.46 -11.33 -23.42
C ASP A 370 0.06 -10.18 -24.31
N LYS A 371 -0.40 -8.95 -24.08
CA LYS A 371 -0.10 -7.78 -24.92
C LYS A 371 0.34 -6.54 -24.10
N PRO A 372 1.36 -6.64 -23.24
CA PRO A 372 1.93 -5.46 -22.58
C PRO A 372 2.59 -4.50 -23.60
N LYS A 373 2.67 -3.20 -23.29
CA LYS A 373 3.34 -2.17 -24.11
C LYS A 373 4.86 -2.21 -23.95
N CYS A 374 5.47 -3.37 -24.19
CA CYS A 374 6.89 -3.62 -23.95
C CYS A 374 7.85 -2.65 -24.66
N LYS A 375 7.52 -2.23 -25.89
CA LYS A 375 8.38 -1.34 -26.70
C LYS A 375 8.44 0.10 -26.16
N GLU A 376 7.35 0.54 -25.54
CA GLU A 376 7.15 1.87 -24.95
C GLU A 376 7.56 1.91 -23.46
N CYS A 377 7.75 0.75 -22.83
CA CYS A 377 8.06 0.66 -21.41
C CYS A 377 9.40 1.36 -21.08
N PRO A 378 9.42 2.28 -20.10
CA PRO A 378 10.61 3.08 -19.77
C PRO A 378 11.76 2.27 -19.15
N ILE A 379 11.51 1.02 -18.75
CA ILE A 379 12.51 0.10 -18.18
C ILE A 379 12.78 -1.10 -19.10
N LYS A 380 12.47 -1.00 -20.39
CA LYS A 380 12.62 -2.12 -21.34
C LYS A 380 14.04 -2.69 -21.42
N SER A 381 15.06 -1.84 -21.26
CA SER A 381 16.47 -2.25 -21.29
C SER A 381 16.85 -3.19 -20.15
N PHE A 382 16.16 -3.10 -19.01
CA PHE A 382 16.36 -3.99 -17.86
C PHE A 382 15.48 -5.24 -17.91
N CYS A 383 14.47 -5.28 -18.78
CA CYS A 383 13.40 -6.26 -18.68
C CYS A 383 13.73 -7.57 -19.40
N ILE A 384 13.99 -8.65 -18.65
CA ILE A 384 14.24 -9.97 -19.25
C ILE A 384 13.06 -10.44 -20.12
N ALA A 385 11.82 -10.15 -19.71
CA ALA A 385 10.63 -10.54 -20.47
C ALA A 385 10.50 -9.81 -21.83
N TYR A 386 11.24 -8.72 -22.06
CA TYR A 386 11.31 -8.08 -23.37
C TYR A 386 11.87 -9.04 -24.43
N ASN A 387 12.87 -9.86 -24.03
CA ASN A 387 13.51 -10.85 -24.88
C ASN A 387 12.95 -12.27 -24.67
N LYS A 388 12.42 -12.59 -23.48
CA LYS A 388 11.82 -13.89 -23.15
C LYS A 388 10.29 -13.78 -23.01
N LYS A 389 9.59 -13.91 -24.15
CA LYS A 389 8.12 -13.75 -24.22
C LYS A 389 7.35 -14.73 -23.34
N ASP A 390 7.96 -15.85 -22.97
CA ASP A 390 7.40 -16.91 -22.13
C ASP A 390 6.98 -16.38 -20.75
N LEU A 391 7.74 -15.42 -20.22
CA LEU A 391 7.43 -14.74 -18.95
C LEU A 391 6.14 -13.91 -19.02
N ILE A 392 5.72 -13.52 -20.21
CA ILE A 392 4.47 -12.79 -20.48
C ILE A 392 3.35 -13.77 -20.86
N SER A 393 3.64 -14.80 -21.66
CA SER A 393 2.62 -15.71 -22.18
C SER A 393 2.16 -16.74 -21.15
N ARG A 394 3.05 -17.20 -20.26
CA ARG A 394 2.81 -18.30 -19.30
C ARG A 394 2.34 -17.84 -17.91
N PHE A 395 2.75 -16.67 -17.44
CA PHE A 395 2.49 -16.24 -16.05
C PHE A 395 1.45 -15.11 -15.95
N ARG A 396 0.62 -15.14 -14.91
CA ARG A 396 -0.41 -14.12 -14.57
C ARG A 396 -0.31 -13.76 -13.09
N THR A 397 -0.64 -12.52 -12.72
CA THR A 397 -0.82 -12.12 -11.31
C THR A 397 -2.28 -11.91 -10.95
#